data_AF-A0A350IBU1-F1
#
_entry.id   AF-A0A350IBU1-F1
#
_cell.length_a   1.000
_cell.length_b   1.000
_cell.length_c   1.000
_cell.angle_alpha   90.00
_cell.angle_beta   90.00
_cell.angle_gamma   90.00
#
_symmetry.space_group_name_H-M   'P 1'
#
loop_
_entity.id
_entity.type
_entity.pdbx_description
1 polymer ?
#
loop_
_entity_poly.entity_id
_entity_poly.type
_entity_poly.pdbx_seq_one_letter_code
_entity_poly.pdbx_strand_id
1 'polypeptide(L)'
;LGNILTSQQPYFAWYDTGTTSFLTSVTNFSFAGIVNEPVQVYGDTNNGNFDYRTKQLFVYIRPDTTGASGSVVGYTYDLSTTAAIGTGAGVTYQVYRFPLSTVQDLNLTLTDSEITTLDTNKTLRIRFDVNETSAQLPIQFGSTFNFTHTIDADTSGDLANLTPTEVYNFVQFQLRQNVDIDDAAGTRTGKLTEELVKFVGTTLETLAINSATEGVMIDNFDTNETANLKFSDNGNVLRAFPVISSGIITLNDRLRDDPATRYWMFYTTANSGTNVYPGANALIVTDYNGDDVSNYLHISGQTPQTSQTTDGAITAASSVLTSTAGGLTPSAFIGKVLRITAGNNLGFYFITANTANTITIDGVFEATDASNTVTWAVYNKNANGQVSYTFDYDNAASNRGDGLSSVDAGITLVALGLDGAQYVIQAGTIGG
;
A
#
# COMPACT_ATOMS: atom_id res chain seq x y z
N LEU A 1 -38.64 1.35 15.82
CA LEU A 1 -39.29 2.09 14.70
C LEU A 1 -38.21 2.95 14.09
N GLY A 2 -38.07 2.95 12.77
CA GLY A 2 -37.01 3.66 12.06
C GLY A 2 -37.05 5.19 12.22
N ASN A 3 -35.97 5.87 11.83
CA ASN A 3 -35.86 7.33 11.79
C ASN A 3 -35.25 7.79 10.47
N ILE A 4 -36.11 8.19 9.53
CA ILE A 4 -35.71 8.79 8.25
C ILE A 4 -36.38 10.16 8.11
N LEU A 5 -35.65 11.12 7.56
CA LEU A 5 -36.12 12.50 7.41
C LEU A 5 -37.16 12.61 6.29
N THR A 6 -38.06 13.58 6.40
CA THR A 6 -39.17 13.78 5.46
C THR A 6 -38.74 14.07 4.02
N SER A 7 -37.50 14.51 3.80
CA SER A 7 -36.94 14.80 2.47
C SER A 7 -36.19 13.62 1.85
N GLN A 8 -35.93 12.55 2.60
CA GLN A 8 -35.13 11.42 2.12
C GLN A 8 -36.01 10.42 1.40
N GLN A 9 -35.50 9.85 0.29
CA GLN A 9 -36.26 8.97 -0.58
C GLN A 9 -35.83 7.51 -0.40
N PRO A 10 -36.63 6.65 0.27
CA PRO A 10 -36.34 5.23 0.32
C PRO A 10 -36.68 4.58 -1.02
N TYR A 11 -36.06 3.43 -1.27
CA TYR A 11 -36.23 2.67 -2.49
C TYR A 11 -36.14 1.17 -2.20
N PHE A 12 -36.56 0.36 -3.16
CA PHE A 12 -36.56 -1.09 -3.03
C PHE A 12 -36.21 -1.80 -4.34
N ALA A 13 -35.83 -3.07 -4.20
CA ALA A 13 -35.69 -4.02 -5.30
C ALA A 13 -36.02 -5.44 -4.85
N TRP A 14 -36.47 -6.27 -5.78
CA TRP A 14 -36.74 -7.69 -5.54
C TRP A 14 -35.51 -8.53 -5.82
N TYR A 15 -35.21 -9.47 -4.93
CA TYR A 15 -34.04 -10.34 -5.00
C TYR A 15 -34.48 -11.81 -4.98
N ASP A 16 -33.87 -12.60 -5.88
CA ASP A 16 -34.05 -14.04 -5.92
C ASP A 16 -32.89 -14.74 -5.23
N THR A 17 -33.16 -15.32 -4.06
CA THR A 17 -32.18 -16.10 -3.31
C THR A 17 -31.77 -17.40 -4.04
N GLY A 18 -32.59 -17.87 -4.98
CA GLY A 18 -32.28 -19.09 -5.75
C GLY A 18 -31.25 -18.86 -6.85
N THR A 19 -31.22 -17.68 -7.45
CA THR A 19 -30.27 -17.29 -8.51
C THR A 19 -29.25 -16.25 -8.05
N THR A 20 -29.30 -15.88 -6.77
CA THR A 20 -28.44 -14.87 -6.13
C THR A 20 -28.37 -13.54 -6.89
N SER A 21 -29.51 -13.06 -7.39
CA SER A 21 -29.58 -11.89 -8.27
C SER A 21 -30.80 -11.01 -8.03
N PHE A 22 -30.68 -9.72 -8.31
CA PHE A 22 -31.83 -8.81 -8.37
C PHE A 22 -32.70 -9.10 -9.60
N LEU A 23 -34.02 -9.12 -9.39
CA LEU A 23 -35.04 -9.31 -10.42
C LEU A 23 -35.55 -7.99 -10.99
N THR A 24 -35.42 -6.91 -10.23
CA THR A 24 -35.86 -5.56 -10.62
C THR A 24 -34.74 -4.56 -10.46
N SER A 25 -34.77 -3.51 -11.27
CA SER A 25 -33.99 -2.31 -11.02
C SER A 25 -34.49 -1.59 -9.76
N VAL A 26 -33.72 -0.58 -9.33
CA VAL A 26 -34.09 0.31 -8.23
C VAL A 26 -35.44 0.95 -8.49
N THR A 27 -36.37 0.78 -7.55
CA THR A 27 -37.68 1.42 -7.57
C THR A 27 -37.82 2.32 -6.35
N ASN A 28 -37.98 3.63 -6.56
CA ASN A 28 -38.30 4.55 -5.46
C ASN A 28 -39.73 4.31 -4.98
N PHE A 29 -39.96 4.47 -3.68
CA PHE A 29 -41.33 4.63 -3.20
C PHE A 29 -41.93 5.95 -3.70
N SER A 30 -43.25 6.03 -3.76
CA SER A 30 -43.97 7.21 -4.24
C SER A 30 -43.83 8.40 -3.27
N PHE A 31 -43.62 8.12 -1.98
CA PHE A 31 -43.46 9.14 -0.94
C PHE A 31 -42.05 9.14 -0.34
N ALA A 32 -41.59 10.32 0.07
CA ALA A 32 -40.38 10.50 0.86
C ALA A 32 -40.65 10.39 2.37
N GLY A 33 -39.59 10.22 3.16
CA GLY A 33 -39.67 10.01 4.60
C GLY A 33 -40.30 8.67 4.96
N ILE A 34 -41.02 8.61 6.08
CA ILE A 34 -41.65 7.38 6.57
C ILE A 34 -42.73 6.93 5.57
N VAL A 35 -42.46 5.82 4.88
CA VAL A 35 -43.33 5.28 3.83
C VAL A 35 -44.39 4.35 4.42
N ASN A 36 -45.62 4.49 3.92
CA ASN A 36 -46.72 3.54 4.12
C ASN A 36 -47.51 3.41 2.81
N GLU A 37 -47.00 2.63 1.88
CA GLU A 37 -47.62 2.44 0.56
C GLU A 37 -47.69 0.97 0.16
N PRO A 38 -48.69 0.56 -0.66
CA PRO A 38 -48.80 -0.79 -1.15
C PRO A 38 -47.75 -1.08 -2.23
N VAL A 39 -47.11 -2.25 -2.18
CA VAL A 39 -46.24 -2.77 -3.24
C VAL A 39 -46.90 -4.02 -3.85
N GLN A 40 -47.04 -4.05 -5.17
CA GLN A 40 -47.60 -5.21 -5.86
C GLN A 40 -46.57 -6.36 -5.86
N VAL A 41 -46.98 -7.53 -5.35
CA VAL A 41 -46.10 -8.72 -5.23
C VAL A 41 -46.44 -9.85 -6.22
N TYR A 42 -47.56 -9.73 -6.91
CA TYR A 42 -48.04 -10.70 -7.90
C TYR A 42 -48.86 -9.98 -8.97
N GLY A 43 -48.70 -10.39 -10.22
CA GLY A 43 -49.60 -10.03 -11.29
C GLY A 43 -49.68 -11.15 -12.34
N ASP A 44 -50.77 -11.14 -13.09
CA ASP A 44 -51.03 -12.06 -14.19
C ASP A 44 -50.75 -11.38 -15.55
N THR A 45 -51.12 -12.04 -16.64
CA THR A 45 -50.97 -11.51 -18.00
C THR A 45 -51.65 -10.14 -18.21
N ASN A 46 -52.67 -9.81 -17.43
CA ASN A 46 -53.42 -8.55 -17.55
C ASN A 46 -52.94 -7.47 -16.57
N ASN A 47 -52.21 -7.85 -15.52
CA ASN A 47 -51.85 -6.96 -14.40
C ASN A 47 -50.33 -6.95 -14.12
N GLY A 48 -49.53 -7.26 -15.14
CA GLY A 48 -48.07 -7.43 -15.06
C GLY A 48 -47.70 -8.87 -14.73
N ASN A 49 -47.09 -9.58 -15.68
CA ASN A 49 -46.83 -11.02 -15.57
C ASN A 49 -45.58 -11.33 -14.70
N PHE A 50 -45.73 -11.33 -13.38
CA PHE A 50 -44.64 -11.62 -12.43
C PHE A 50 -45.15 -12.23 -11.11
N ASP A 51 -44.28 -12.97 -10.42
CA ASP A 51 -44.57 -13.54 -9.09
C ASP A 51 -43.38 -13.36 -8.14
N TYR A 52 -43.50 -12.43 -7.21
CA TYR A 52 -42.48 -12.14 -6.20
C TYR A 52 -42.83 -12.72 -4.81
N ARG A 53 -43.90 -13.51 -4.69
CA ARG A 53 -44.35 -14.04 -3.40
C ARG A 53 -43.35 -14.98 -2.71
N THR A 54 -42.40 -15.50 -3.47
CA THR A 54 -41.30 -16.38 -2.99
C THR A 54 -39.94 -15.69 -3.05
N LYS A 55 -39.91 -14.36 -3.21
CA LYS A 55 -38.70 -13.55 -3.39
C LYS A 55 -38.52 -12.58 -2.22
N GLN A 56 -37.27 -12.21 -1.98
CA GLN A 56 -36.94 -11.25 -0.92
C GLN A 56 -37.15 -9.82 -1.42
N LEU A 57 -37.76 -8.99 -0.58
CA LEU A 57 -37.79 -7.54 -0.79
C LEU A 57 -36.63 -6.93 -0.02
N PHE A 58 -35.78 -6.20 -0.73
CA PHE A 58 -34.73 -5.38 -0.13
C PHE A 58 -35.20 -3.93 -0.15
N VAL A 59 -35.16 -3.28 1.01
CA VAL A 59 -35.59 -1.90 1.20
C VAL A 59 -34.42 -1.10 1.73
N TYR A 60 -34.09 -0.01 1.06
CA TYR A 60 -32.87 0.75 1.27
C TYR A 60 -33.16 2.22 1.54
N ILE A 61 -32.20 2.88 2.18
CA ILE A 61 -32.10 4.33 2.22
C ILE A 61 -30.63 4.74 2.04
N ARG A 62 -30.37 5.53 0.98
CA ARG A 62 -29.06 6.18 0.72
C ARG A 62 -29.34 7.62 0.29
N PRO A 63 -29.49 8.55 1.25
CA PRO A 63 -29.82 9.95 0.93
C PRO A 63 -28.70 10.64 0.16
N ASP A 64 -29.08 11.55 -0.73
CA ASP A 64 -28.12 12.45 -1.38
C ASP A 64 -27.50 13.40 -0.35
N THR A 65 -26.26 13.80 -0.61
CA THR A 65 -25.62 14.86 0.16
C THR A 65 -26.33 16.19 -0.09
N THR A 66 -26.30 17.07 0.91
CA THR A 66 -26.86 18.42 0.81
C THR A 66 -25.85 19.46 1.27
N GLY A 67 -26.10 20.74 0.98
CA GLY A 67 -25.21 21.83 1.35
C GLY A 67 -24.30 22.26 0.21
N ALA A 68 -23.18 22.91 0.54
CA ALA A 68 -22.21 23.46 -0.40
C ALA A 68 -20.79 23.08 0.03
N SER A 69 -19.83 23.27 -0.88
CA SER A 69 -18.39 23.08 -0.60
C SER A 69 -17.98 23.71 0.74
N GLY A 70 -17.28 22.93 1.57
CA GLY A 70 -16.86 23.32 2.92
C GLY A 70 -17.94 23.24 4.01
N SER A 71 -19.19 22.90 3.66
CA SER A 71 -20.30 22.71 4.62
C SER A 71 -21.30 21.67 4.09
N VAL A 72 -20.79 20.50 3.74
CA VAL A 72 -21.58 19.37 3.25
C VAL A 72 -22.25 18.64 4.41
N VAL A 73 -23.48 18.18 4.17
CA VAL A 73 -24.24 17.34 5.09
C VAL A 73 -24.54 16.03 4.37
N GLY A 74 -23.85 14.97 4.78
CA GLY A 74 -24.13 13.59 4.37
C GLY A 74 -24.92 12.81 5.42
N TYR A 75 -25.39 11.62 5.02
CA TYR A 75 -26.19 10.75 5.88
C TYR A 75 -25.72 9.30 5.76
N THR A 76 -25.88 8.53 6.83
CA THR A 76 -25.57 7.10 6.84
C THR A 76 -26.52 6.30 5.94
N TYR A 77 -26.00 5.20 5.40
CA TYR A 77 -26.76 4.15 4.73
C TYR A 77 -27.55 3.28 5.71
N ASP A 78 -28.70 2.76 5.29
CA ASP A 78 -29.35 1.64 5.98
C ASP A 78 -30.13 0.73 5.00
N LEU A 79 -30.32 -0.51 5.40
CA LEU A 79 -31.00 -1.58 4.66
C LEU A 79 -31.81 -2.47 5.59
N SER A 80 -33.02 -2.80 5.17
CA SER A 80 -33.82 -3.86 5.78
C SER A 80 -34.39 -4.76 4.70
N THR A 81 -34.33 -6.06 4.94
CA THR A 81 -34.87 -7.08 4.03
C THR A 81 -35.98 -7.88 4.67
N THR A 82 -36.73 -8.65 3.88
CA THR A 82 -37.71 -9.60 4.41
C THR A 82 -37.07 -10.67 5.31
N ALA A 83 -35.81 -11.04 5.02
CA ALA A 83 -35.04 -11.91 5.90
C ALA A 83 -34.72 -11.22 7.25
N ALA A 84 -34.28 -9.97 7.23
CA ALA A 84 -33.92 -9.20 8.43
C ALA A 84 -35.11 -9.01 9.39
N ILE A 85 -36.33 -8.91 8.86
CA ILE A 85 -37.56 -8.76 9.66
C ILE A 85 -38.19 -10.11 10.04
N GLY A 86 -37.50 -11.23 9.79
CA GLY A 86 -37.89 -12.57 10.22
C GLY A 86 -38.92 -13.27 9.34
N THR A 87 -39.21 -12.78 8.14
CA THR A 87 -40.19 -13.38 7.21
C THR A 87 -39.53 -14.25 6.14
N GLY A 88 -38.20 -14.18 6.01
CA GLY A 88 -37.43 -14.98 5.06
C GLY A 88 -37.62 -14.51 3.61
N ALA A 89 -37.65 -15.45 2.66
CA ALA A 89 -37.87 -15.17 1.24
C ALA A 89 -39.35 -15.06 0.85
N GLY A 90 -40.29 -15.38 1.73
CA GLY A 90 -41.71 -15.32 1.41
C GLY A 90 -42.34 -13.97 1.74
N VAL A 91 -43.15 -13.45 0.82
CA VAL A 91 -44.09 -12.35 1.08
C VAL A 91 -45.53 -12.79 0.80
N THR A 92 -46.45 -12.25 1.58
CA THR A 92 -47.89 -12.52 1.54
C THR A 92 -48.66 -11.18 1.55
N TYR A 93 -49.98 -11.22 1.39
CA TYR A 93 -50.81 -10.02 1.39
C TYR A 93 -51.04 -9.46 2.81
N GLN A 94 -49.99 -8.91 3.41
CA GLN A 94 -50.03 -8.32 4.75
C GLN A 94 -49.10 -7.10 4.85
N VAL A 95 -49.17 -6.39 5.98
CA VAL A 95 -48.28 -5.26 6.28
C VAL A 95 -46.94 -5.79 6.78
N TYR A 96 -45.87 -5.44 6.08
CA TYR A 96 -44.49 -5.64 6.51
C TYR A 96 -43.92 -4.33 7.06
N ARG A 97 -43.05 -4.43 8.07
CA ARG A 97 -42.40 -3.27 8.69
C ARG A 97 -40.90 -3.40 8.53
N PHE A 98 -40.33 -2.57 7.67
CA PHE A 98 -38.90 -2.49 7.42
C PHE A 98 -38.33 -1.32 8.24
N PRO A 99 -37.68 -1.56 9.38
CA PRO A 99 -37.02 -0.48 10.11
C PRO A 99 -35.86 0.06 9.27
N LEU A 100 -35.84 1.38 9.06
CA LEU A 100 -34.74 2.10 8.41
C LEU A 100 -34.39 3.34 9.23
N SER A 101 -33.12 3.65 9.37
CA SER A 101 -32.63 4.80 10.12
C SER A 101 -31.49 5.49 9.39
N THR A 102 -31.49 6.81 9.41
CA THR A 102 -30.34 7.61 8.94
C THR A 102 -29.92 8.58 10.02
N VAL A 103 -28.62 8.78 10.18
CA VAL A 103 -28.05 9.87 10.98
C VAL A 103 -27.10 10.68 10.12
N GLN A 104 -26.77 11.90 10.56
CA GLN A 104 -25.76 12.69 9.87
C GLN A 104 -24.41 11.98 9.92
N ASP A 105 -23.75 11.87 8.78
CA ASP A 105 -22.40 11.36 8.66
C ASP A 105 -21.42 12.53 8.50
N LEU A 106 -20.52 12.67 9.47
CA LEU A 106 -19.55 13.77 9.52
C LEU A 106 -18.32 13.53 8.64
N ASN A 107 -18.11 12.30 8.16
CA ASN A 107 -16.99 11.96 7.28
C ASN A 107 -17.31 12.23 5.79
N LEU A 108 -18.58 12.47 5.47
CA LEU A 108 -19.01 12.97 4.17
C LEU A 108 -18.84 14.48 4.12
N THR A 109 -17.76 14.92 3.47
CA THR A 109 -17.29 16.31 3.48
C THR A 109 -17.26 16.94 2.09
N LEU A 110 -17.38 16.15 1.02
CA LEU A 110 -17.36 16.61 -0.36
C LEU A 110 -18.75 16.58 -0.99
N THR A 111 -19.06 17.60 -1.79
CA THR A 111 -20.24 17.62 -2.65
C THR A 111 -20.05 16.64 -3.81
N ASP A 112 -21.16 16.18 -4.40
CA ASP A 112 -21.13 15.30 -5.58
C ASP A 112 -20.33 15.91 -6.76
N SER A 113 -20.36 17.24 -6.92
CA SER A 113 -19.55 17.95 -7.93
C SER A 113 -18.05 17.94 -7.62
N GLU A 114 -17.66 18.06 -6.36
CA GLU A 114 -16.25 17.96 -5.93
C GLU A 114 -15.74 16.54 -6.12
N ILE A 115 -16.57 15.53 -5.84
CA ILE A 115 -16.24 14.12 -6.05
C ILE A 115 -16.07 13.83 -7.55
N THR A 116 -16.94 14.38 -8.40
CA THR A 116 -16.80 14.23 -9.87
C THR A 116 -15.50 14.86 -10.38
N THR A 117 -15.09 15.99 -9.79
CA THR A 117 -13.81 16.65 -10.10
C THR A 117 -12.63 15.82 -9.62
N LEU A 118 -12.70 15.27 -8.40
CA LEU A 118 -11.70 14.39 -7.82
C LEU A 118 -11.51 13.14 -8.68
N ASP A 119 -12.60 12.50 -9.08
CA ASP A 119 -12.60 11.35 -9.98
C ASP A 119 -11.95 11.68 -11.33
N THR A 120 -12.32 12.80 -11.95
CA THR A 120 -11.69 13.24 -13.21
C THR A 120 -10.17 13.45 -13.08
N ASN A 121 -9.70 13.94 -11.92
CA ASN A 121 -8.29 14.25 -11.69
C ASN A 121 -7.45 13.02 -11.32
N LYS A 122 -8.02 12.09 -10.57
CA LYS A 122 -7.33 10.90 -10.06
C LYS A 122 -7.73 9.61 -10.78
N THR A 123 -8.67 9.67 -11.73
CA THR A 123 -9.22 8.53 -12.46
C THR A 123 -9.67 7.42 -11.51
N LEU A 124 -10.59 7.73 -10.60
CA LEU A 124 -10.97 6.81 -9.54
C LEU A 124 -11.87 5.71 -10.09
N ARG A 125 -11.76 4.51 -9.53
CA ARG A 125 -12.56 3.37 -9.98
C ARG A 125 -12.85 2.40 -8.85
N ILE A 126 -13.94 1.64 -9.04
CA ILE A 126 -14.27 0.48 -8.22
C ILE A 126 -14.35 -0.69 -9.19
N ARG A 127 -13.52 -1.71 -8.96
CA ARG A 127 -13.43 -2.90 -9.80
C ARG A 127 -13.92 -4.10 -9.03
N PHE A 128 -15.00 -4.71 -9.49
CA PHE A 128 -15.54 -5.93 -8.90
C PHE A 128 -14.94 -7.18 -9.58
N ASP A 129 -14.92 -8.29 -8.85
CA ASP A 129 -14.50 -9.62 -9.33
C ASP A 129 -13.13 -9.71 -10.05
N VAL A 130 -12.20 -8.81 -9.73
CA VAL A 130 -10.85 -8.77 -10.34
C VAL A 130 -9.86 -9.76 -9.74
N ASN A 131 -10.13 -10.27 -8.53
CA ASN A 131 -9.32 -11.29 -7.85
C ASN A 131 -7.83 -10.94 -7.78
N GLU A 132 -7.53 -9.93 -6.97
CA GLU A 132 -6.20 -9.36 -6.79
C GLU A 132 -5.58 -9.80 -5.45
N THR A 133 -4.30 -9.46 -5.25
CA THR A 133 -3.59 -9.79 -4.00
C THR A 133 -2.93 -8.55 -3.42
N SER A 134 -2.74 -8.51 -2.10
CA SER A 134 -2.02 -7.42 -1.43
C SER A 134 -0.55 -7.26 -1.88
N ALA A 135 -0.04 -8.16 -2.72
CA ALA A 135 1.28 -7.99 -3.32
C ALA A 135 1.34 -6.83 -4.33
N GLN A 136 0.18 -6.33 -4.80
CA GLN A 136 0.09 -5.17 -5.68
C GLN A 136 0.20 -3.84 -4.94
N LEU A 137 -0.06 -3.82 -3.63
CA LEU A 137 -0.07 -2.59 -2.84
C LEU A 137 1.35 -2.00 -2.71
N PRO A 138 1.46 -0.66 -2.57
CA PRO A 138 2.74 0.01 -2.34
C PRO A 138 3.46 -0.47 -1.07
N ILE A 139 2.69 -0.90 -0.07
CA ILE A 139 3.16 -1.47 1.19
C ILE A 139 2.29 -2.71 1.48
N GLN A 140 2.90 -3.81 1.92
CA GLN A 140 2.24 -5.08 2.19
C GLN A 140 1.85 -5.22 3.68
N PHE A 141 0.86 -6.07 3.95
CA PHE A 141 0.36 -6.41 5.31
C PHE A 141 1.27 -7.38 6.09
N GLY A 142 2.56 -7.45 5.77
CA GLY A 142 3.49 -8.48 6.30
C GLY A 142 3.30 -9.90 5.74
N SER A 143 2.22 -10.15 5.01
CA SER A 143 1.96 -11.36 4.21
C SER A 143 1.09 -10.99 3.00
N THR A 144 1.04 -11.89 2.01
CA THR A 144 0.10 -11.79 0.90
C THR A 144 -1.28 -12.29 1.30
N PHE A 145 -2.31 -11.49 1.03
CA PHE A 145 -3.73 -11.81 1.22
C PHE A 145 -4.49 -11.60 -0.08
N ASN A 146 -5.60 -12.32 -0.26
CA ASN A 146 -6.42 -12.25 -1.47
C ASN A 146 -7.63 -11.33 -1.26
N PHE A 147 -7.95 -10.56 -2.29
CA PHE A 147 -9.07 -9.64 -2.34
C PHE A 147 -9.83 -9.83 -3.65
N THR A 148 -11.16 -9.92 -3.58
CA THR A 148 -11.99 -10.11 -4.78
C THR A 148 -12.24 -8.77 -5.48
N HIS A 149 -12.23 -7.66 -4.74
CA HIS A 149 -12.57 -6.33 -5.24
C HIS A 149 -11.49 -5.31 -4.89
N THR A 150 -11.39 -4.29 -5.74
CA THR A 150 -10.40 -3.22 -5.60
C THR A 150 -11.05 -1.86 -5.77
N ILE A 151 -10.67 -0.92 -4.92
CA ILE A 151 -10.94 0.52 -5.06
C ILE A 151 -9.60 1.18 -5.32
N ASP A 152 -9.44 1.84 -6.45
CA ASP A 152 -8.14 2.37 -6.86
C ASP A 152 -8.24 3.56 -7.79
N ALA A 153 -7.10 3.98 -8.31
CA ALA A 153 -6.97 5.00 -9.34
C ALA A 153 -6.35 4.36 -10.59
N ASP A 154 -6.86 4.66 -11.79
CA ASP A 154 -6.24 4.22 -13.05
C ASP A 154 -4.99 5.04 -13.40
N THR A 155 -4.04 5.08 -12.48
CA THR A 155 -2.77 5.78 -12.64
C THR A 155 -1.61 4.79 -12.67
N SER A 156 -0.60 5.09 -13.49
CA SER A 156 0.61 4.27 -13.52
C SER A 156 1.42 4.47 -12.23
N GLY A 157 1.56 3.40 -11.46
CA GLY A 157 2.23 3.42 -10.15
C GLY A 157 1.39 4.10 -9.06
N ASP A 158 1.86 4.02 -7.81
CA ASP A 158 1.16 4.52 -6.62
C ASP A 158 1.21 6.04 -6.45
N LEU A 159 0.90 6.78 -7.52
CA LEU A 159 1.05 8.22 -7.59
C LEU A 159 -0.23 9.00 -7.26
N ALA A 160 -1.39 8.35 -7.22
CA ALA A 160 -2.66 9.00 -6.91
C ALA A 160 -2.74 9.50 -5.45
N ASN A 161 -1.98 8.87 -4.54
CA ASN A 161 -1.93 9.20 -3.12
C ASN A 161 -3.33 9.39 -2.54
N LEU A 162 -4.18 8.37 -2.66
CA LEU A 162 -5.56 8.44 -2.19
C LEU A 162 -5.59 8.52 -0.66
N THR A 163 -6.24 9.56 -0.14
CA THR A 163 -6.47 9.69 1.30
C THR A 163 -7.72 8.90 1.72
N PRO A 164 -7.82 8.43 2.99
CA PRO A 164 -9.01 7.74 3.48
C PRO A 164 -10.32 8.52 3.24
N THR A 165 -10.28 9.84 3.45
CA THR A 165 -11.45 10.71 3.24
C THR A 165 -11.87 10.78 1.78
N GLU A 166 -10.92 10.89 0.84
CA GLU A 166 -11.20 10.89 -0.60
C GLU A 166 -11.86 9.57 -1.04
N VAL A 167 -11.29 8.44 -0.61
CA VAL A 167 -11.84 7.11 -0.90
C VAL A 167 -13.25 6.97 -0.35
N TYR A 168 -13.46 7.37 0.91
CA TYR A 168 -14.77 7.30 1.54
C TYR A 168 -15.82 8.12 0.78
N ASN A 169 -15.52 9.38 0.47
CA ASN A 169 -16.46 10.26 -0.23
C ASN A 169 -16.78 9.72 -1.64
N PHE A 170 -15.76 9.26 -2.39
CA PHE A 170 -15.95 8.65 -3.71
C PHE A 170 -16.84 7.40 -3.64
N VAL A 171 -16.52 6.45 -2.77
CA VAL A 171 -17.29 5.21 -2.66
C VAL A 171 -18.74 5.48 -2.26
N GLN A 172 -18.97 6.38 -1.29
CA GLN A 172 -20.32 6.74 -0.89
C GLN A 172 -21.09 7.41 -2.03
N PHE A 173 -20.45 8.23 -2.87
CA PHE A 173 -21.06 8.79 -4.07
C PHE A 173 -21.42 7.72 -5.10
N GLN A 174 -20.51 6.79 -5.40
CA GLN A 174 -20.76 5.69 -6.33
C GLN A 174 -21.93 4.81 -5.85
N LEU A 175 -21.98 4.47 -4.56
CA LEU A 175 -23.07 3.66 -3.99
C LEU A 175 -24.44 4.38 -3.99
N ARG A 176 -24.50 5.70 -4.23
CA ARG A 176 -25.75 6.43 -4.45
C ARG A 176 -26.21 6.40 -5.90
N GLN A 177 -25.39 5.96 -6.84
CA GLN A 177 -25.72 5.99 -8.26
C GLN A 177 -26.68 4.88 -8.67
N ASN A 178 -27.63 5.22 -9.56
CA ASN A 178 -28.52 4.25 -10.22
C ASN A 178 -27.97 3.86 -11.61
N VAL A 179 -26.66 3.70 -11.70
CA VAL A 179 -25.94 3.23 -12.88
C VAL A 179 -24.96 2.16 -12.47
N ASP A 180 -24.35 1.53 -13.46
CA ASP A 180 -23.20 0.67 -13.26
C ASP A 180 -22.04 1.45 -12.64
N ILE A 181 -21.43 0.89 -11.60
CA ILE A 181 -20.26 1.44 -10.92
C ILE A 181 -19.05 0.51 -11.00
N ASP A 182 -19.18 -0.62 -11.70
CA ASP A 182 -18.10 -1.56 -11.93
C ASP A 182 -17.26 -1.11 -13.13
N ASP A 183 -16.00 -0.77 -12.88
CA ASP A 183 -15.01 -0.45 -13.92
C ASP A 183 -14.24 -1.69 -14.41
N ALA A 184 -14.76 -2.90 -14.12
CA ALA A 184 -14.23 -4.16 -14.60
C ALA A 184 -15.22 -4.85 -15.56
N ALA A 185 -15.16 -6.19 -15.62
CA ALA A 185 -16.07 -6.98 -16.43
C ALA A 185 -17.31 -7.34 -15.59
N GLY A 186 -18.44 -6.71 -15.89
CA GLY A 186 -19.65 -6.98 -15.15
C GLY A 186 -20.67 -5.86 -15.29
N THR A 187 -21.70 -5.91 -14.45
CA THR A 187 -22.58 -4.77 -14.20
C THR A 187 -23.01 -4.83 -12.75
N ARG A 188 -22.71 -3.76 -12.01
CA ARG A 188 -23.10 -3.64 -10.60
C ARG A 188 -23.70 -2.27 -10.34
N THR A 189 -25.01 -2.23 -10.08
CA THR A 189 -25.72 -0.97 -9.82
C THR A 189 -25.40 -0.45 -8.42
N GLY A 190 -24.84 0.76 -8.31
CA GLY A 190 -24.39 1.34 -7.03
C GLY A 190 -25.42 1.29 -5.90
N LYS A 191 -26.65 1.72 -6.15
CA LYS A 191 -27.75 1.68 -5.16
C LYS A 191 -28.13 0.29 -4.67
N LEU A 192 -27.83 -0.77 -5.43
CA LEU A 192 -28.10 -2.15 -5.06
C LEU A 192 -26.88 -2.88 -4.51
N THR A 193 -25.71 -2.23 -4.54
CA THR A 193 -24.48 -2.74 -3.95
C THR A 193 -24.50 -2.53 -2.43
N GLU A 194 -23.88 -3.46 -1.72
CA GLU A 194 -23.65 -3.40 -0.29
C GLU A 194 -22.71 -2.24 0.09
N GLU A 195 -22.54 -1.99 1.38
CA GLU A 195 -21.51 -1.06 1.85
C GLU A 195 -20.11 -1.66 1.65
N LEU A 196 -19.17 -0.89 1.08
CA LEU A 196 -17.80 -1.35 0.79
C LEU A 196 -16.78 -0.84 1.81
N VAL A 197 -17.05 0.31 2.44
CA VAL A 197 -16.12 0.98 3.37
C VAL A 197 -16.89 1.72 4.47
N LYS A 198 -16.28 1.84 5.64
CA LYS A 198 -16.81 2.62 6.78
C LYS A 198 -15.69 3.22 7.60
N PHE A 199 -15.96 4.32 8.30
CA PHE A 199 -15.06 4.82 9.33
C PHE A 199 -15.36 4.20 10.69
N VAL A 200 -14.30 3.76 11.38
CA VAL A 200 -14.32 3.39 12.80
C VAL A 200 -13.33 4.29 13.53
N GLY A 201 -13.86 5.32 14.18
CA GLY A 201 -13.02 6.42 14.66
C GLY A 201 -12.40 7.18 13.48
N THR A 202 -11.08 7.24 13.41
CA THR A 202 -10.33 7.87 12.31
C THR A 202 -9.87 6.88 11.24
N THR A 203 -9.99 5.58 11.50
CA THR A 203 -9.55 4.53 10.58
C THR A 203 -10.65 4.22 9.58
N LEU A 204 -10.34 4.23 8.29
CA LEU A 204 -11.20 3.71 7.24
C LEU A 204 -10.99 2.20 7.13
N GLU A 205 -12.07 1.46 7.35
CA GLU A 205 -12.12 0.01 7.22
C GLU A 205 -12.87 -0.36 5.93
N THR A 206 -12.31 -1.24 5.11
CA THR A 206 -13.09 -1.89 4.04
C THR A 206 -13.91 -3.05 4.60
N LEU A 207 -14.99 -3.40 3.91
CA LEU A 207 -15.93 -4.43 4.30
C LEU A 207 -15.92 -5.56 3.29
N ALA A 208 -15.86 -6.80 3.77
CA ALA A 208 -16.09 -7.95 2.90
C ALA A 208 -17.57 -8.03 2.53
N ILE A 209 -17.86 -8.21 1.25
CA ILE A 209 -19.22 -8.29 0.70
C ILE A 209 -19.55 -9.73 0.27
N ASN A 210 -20.71 -9.90 -0.39
CA ASN A 210 -21.26 -11.19 -0.77
C ASN A 210 -21.29 -12.20 0.39
N SER A 211 -22.00 -11.86 1.46
CA SER A 211 -22.04 -12.66 2.70
C SER A 211 -20.68 -12.85 3.37
N ALA A 212 -19.81 -11.83 3.26
CA ALA A 212 -18.50 -11.76 3.90
C ALA A 212 -17.50 -12.82 3.41
N THR A 213 -17.48 -13.09 2.10
CA THR A 213 -16.49 -13.98 1.46
C THR A 213 -15.64 -13.28 0.42
N GLU A 214 -15.95 -12.02 0.10
CA GLU A 214 -15.28 -11.25 -0.95
C GLU A 214 -14.71 -9.97 -0.34
N GLY A 215 -13.38 -9.95 -0.17
CA GLY A 215 -12.65 -8.84 0.41
C GLY A 215 -12.53 -7.66 -0.56
N VAL A 216 -12.38 -6.47 0.02
CA VAL A 216 -12.20 -5.21 -0.70
C VAL A 216 -10.86 -4.62 -0.29
N MET A 217 -9.97 -4.36 -1.24
CA MET A 217 -8.73 -3.61 -0.98
C MET A 217 -8.80 -2.21 -1.58
N ILE A 218 -7.97 -1.31 -1.03
CA ILE A 218 -7.75 0.01 -1.59
C ILE A 218 -6.31 0.06 -2.10
N ASP A 219 -6.11 0.39 -3.37
CA ASP A 219 -4.79 0.58 -3.97
C ASP A 219 -4.50 2.06 -4.27
N ASN A 220 -3.24 2.40 -4.58
CA ASN A 220 -2.74 3.75 -4.84
C ASN A 220 -3.03 4.76 -3.71
N PHE A 221 -3.20 4.28 -2.48
CA PHE A 221 -3.39 5.10 -1.31
C PHE A 221 -2.11 5.84 -0.91
N ASP A 222 -2.24 6.95 -0.20
CA ASP A 222 -1.09 7.66 0.39
C ASP A 222 -0.47 6.76 1.47
N THR A 223 0.77 6.31 1.25
CA THR A 223 1.49 5.45 2.20
C THR A 223 1.71 6.06 3.59
N ASN A 224 1.56 7.39 3.73
CA ASN A 224 1.56 8.06 5.03
C ASN A 224 0.27 7.80 5.83
N GLU A 225 -0.78 7.26 5.20
CA GLU A 225 -2.10 6.97 5.79
C GLU A 225 -2.26 5.50 6.20
N THR A 226 -1.19 4.70 6.18
CA THR A 226 -1.21 3.27 6.57
C THR A 226 -1.82 3.03 7.96
N ALA A 227 -1.57 3.91 8.92
CA ALA A 227 -2.17 3.84 10.27
C ALA A 227 -3.70 4.10 10.29
N ASN A 228 -4.22 4.74 9.25
CA ASN A 228 -5.64 5.12 9.11
C ASN A 228 -6.41 4.20 8.15
N LEU A 229 -5.82 3.07 7.75
CA LEU A 229 -6.42 2.12 6.80
C LEU A 229 -6.40 0.68 7.33
N LYS A 230 -7.51 -0.03 7.14
CA LYS A 230 -7.59 -1.49 7.34
C LYS A 230 -8.45 -2.14 6.28
N PHE A 231 -8.00 -3.27 5.71
CA PHE A 231 -8.72 -3.94 4.64
C PHE A 231 -9.26 -5.29 5.08
N SER A 232 -10.54 -5.58 4.82
CA SER A 232 -11.09 -6.92 5.00
C SER A 232 -10.73 -7.81 3.82
N ASP A 233 -10.06 -8.93 4.08
CA ASP A 233 -9.69 -9.92 3.05
C ASP A 233 -10.84 -10.88 2.69
N ASN A 234 -10.59 -11.80 1.76
CA ASN A 234 -11.59 -12.83 1.38
C ASN A 234 -11.97 -13.80 2.52
N GLY A 235 -11.19 -13.85 3.60
CA GLY A 235 -11.53 -14.57 4.83
C GLY A 235 -12.36 -13.75 5.82
N ASN A 236 -12.76 -12.53 5.45
CA ASN A 236 -13.39 -11.53 6.30
C ASN A 236 -12.57 -11.20 7.56
N VAL A 237 -11.25 -11.15 7.40
CA VAL A 237 -10.32 -10.72 8.45
C VAL A 237 -9.81 -9.34 8.10
N LEU A 238 -10.02 -8.38 9.01
CA LEU A 238 -9.43 -7.05 8.92
C LEU A 238 -7.91 -7.12 9.05
N ARG A 239 -7.21 -6.70 8.00
CA ARG A 239 -5.75 -6.56 7.91
C ARG A 239 -5.37 -5.12 8.17
N ALA A 240 -4.40 -4.92 9.04
CA ALA A 240 -3.80 -3.61 9.32
C ALA A 240 -2.39 -3.58 8.74
N PHE A 241 -1.98 -2.43 8.22
CA PHE A 241 -0.62 -2.24 7.74
C PHE A 241 0.37 -2.30 8.91
N PRO A 242 1.59 -2.79 8.66
CA PRO A 242 2.62 -2.83 9.68
C PRO A 242 2.99 -1.41 10.12
N VAL A 243 3.30 -1.25 11.39
CA VAL A 243 3.90 -0.04 11.92
C VAL A 243 5.37 0.01 11.47
N ILE A 244 5.64 0.87 10.49
CA ILE A 244 6.99 1.08 9.94
C ILE A 244 7.59 2.35 10.54
N SER A 245 8.79 2.23 11.10
CA SER A 245 9.63 3.38 11.45
C SER A 245 10.73 3.57 10.41
N SER A 246 11.16 4.81 10.22
CA SER A 246 12.26 5.13 9.31
C SER A 246 13.34 5.91 10.05
N GLY A 247 14.59 5.72 9.62
CA GLY A 247 15.74 6.37 10.22
C GLY A 247 16.83 6.67 9.20
N ILE A 248 17.74 7.56 9.59
CA ILE A 248 18.92 7.91 8.80
C ILE A 248 20.16 7.61 9.64
N ILE A 249 21.03 6.75 9.12
CA ILE A 249 22.40 6.59 9.60
C ILE A 249 23.23 7.73 9.02
N THR A 250 23.91 8.49 9.88
CA THR A 250 24.88 9.51 9.44
C THR A 250 26.28 9.09 9.89
N LEU A 251 27.16 8.85 8.93
CA LEU A 251 28.57 8.53 9.17
C LEU A 251 29.41 9.81 9.11
N ASN A 252 30.49 9.86 9.90
CA ASN A 252 31.38 11.02 9.93
C ASN A 252 32.19 11.16 8.62
N ASP A 253 32.82 12.32 8.45
CA ASP A 253 33.62 12.64 7.25
C ASP A 253 34.69 11.58 6.95
N ARG A 254 35.31 11.03 7.99
CA ARG A 254 36.41 10.08 7.79
C ARG A 254 35.95 8.73 7.23
N LEU A 255 34.78 8.25 7.64
CA LEU A 255 34.15 7.07 7.05
C LEU A 255 33.54 7.39 5.67
N ARG A 256 33.00 8.61 5.49
CA ARG A 256 32.52 9.06 4.17
C ARG A 256 33.66 9.18 3.14
N ASP A 257 34.85 9.52 3.60
CA ASP A 257 36.02 9.72 2.74
C ASP A 257 36.90 8.46 2.67
N ASP A 258 36.33 7.28 2.96
CA ASP A 258 36.90 5.97 2.70
C ASP A 258 36.01 5.24 1.67
N PRO A 259 36.53 4.86 0.49
CA PRO A 259 35.73 4.31 -0.60
C PRO A 259 35.15 2.92 -0.27
N ALA A 260 35.73 2.21 0.71
CA ALA A 260 35.38 0.86 1.10
C ALA A 260 34.62 0.79 2.43
N THR A 261 34.13 1.93 2.96
CA THR A 261 33.37 1.96 4.21
C THR A 261 32.17 1.01 4.17
N ARG A 262 32.08 0.17 5.20
CA ARG A 262 30.99 -0.77 5.41
C ARG A 262 30.34 -0.56 6.77
N TYR A 263 29.02 -0.71 6.83
CA TYR A 263 28.25 -0.59 8.06
C TYR A 263 27.39 -1.84 8.30
N TRP A 264 27.06 -2.06 9.57
CA TRP A 264 26.14 -3.08 10.05
C TRP A 264 25.36 -2.52 11.23
N MET A 265 24.05 -2.74 11.24
CA MET A 265 23.22 -2.48 12.41
C MET A 265 22.85 -3.80 13.07
N PHE A 266 23.15 -3.95 14.36
CA PHE A 266 22.82 -5.14 15.14
C PHE A 266 21.80 -4.84 16.22
N TYR A 267 20.99 -5.83 16.59
CA TYR A 267 20.13 -5.71 17.77
C TYR A 267 20.93 -5.83 19.07
N THR A 268 20.48 -5.11 20.10
CA THR A 268 20.90 -5.28 21.50
C THR A 268 19.79 -5.90 22.38
N THR A 269 18.59 -6.10 21.82
CA THR A 269 17.41 -6.61 22.55
C THR A 269 16.73 -7.84 21.92
N ALA A 270 17.28 -8.43 20.85
CA ALA A 270 16.70 -9.58 20.12
C ALA A 270 16.74 -10.93 20.88
N ASN A 271 15.84 -11.85 20.54
CA ASN A 271 15.66 -13.18 21.13
C ASN A 271 15.73 -13.21 22.67
N SER A 272 15.06 -12.25 23.33
CA SER A 272 15.14 -12.11 24.79
C SER A 272 16.57 -12.01 25.33
N GLY A 273 17.49 -11.44 24.52
CA GLY A 273 18.88 -11.21 24.88
C GLY A 273 19.88 -12.29 24.42
N THR A 274 19.48 -13.35 23.71
CA THR A 274 20.42 -14.42 23.32
C THR A 274 21.20 -14.15 22.03
N ASN A 275 20.64 -13.36 21.11
CA ASN A 275 21.23 -13.10 19.79
C ASN A 275 21.51 -11.61 19.58
N VAL A 276 22.22 -11.03 20.54
CA VAL A 276 22.47 -9.59 20.60
C VAL A 276 23.95 -9.28 20.45
N TYR A 277 24.27 -8.10 19.91
CA TYR A 277 25.65 -7.61 19.87
C TYR A 277 26.19 -7.37 21.29
N PRO A 278 27.46 -7.72 21.60
CA PRO A 278 28.52 -8.20 20.71
C PRO A 278 28.65 -9.73 20.61
N GLY A 279 27.60 -10.49 20.91
CA GLY A 279 27.62 -11.95 20.85
C GLY A 279 27.91 -12.50 19.46
N ALA A 280 28.53 -13.68 19.38
CA ALA A 280 28.93 -14.31 18.11
C ALA A 280 27.76 -14.63 17.17
N ASN A 281 26.54 -14.75 17.71
CA ASN A 281 25.32 -15.02 16.97
C ASN A 281 24.40 -13.79 16.93
N ALA A 282 24.95 -12.57 17.02
CA ALA A 282 24.18 -11.34 16.96
C ALA A 282 23.40 -11.23 15.65
N LEU A 283 22.11 -10.93 15.75
CA LEU A 283 21.27 -10.68 14.59
C LEU A 283 21.51 -9.26 14.04
N ILE A 284 21.53 -9.16 12.71
CA ILE A 284 21.53 -7.90 11.98
C ILE A 284 20.07 -7.42 11.89
N VAL A 285 19.88 -6.12 12.04
CA VAL A 285 18.58 -5.49 11.83
C VAL A 285 18.21 -5.62 10.36
N THR A 286 17.04 -6.13 10.06
CA THR A 286 16.49 -6.15 8.69
C THR A 286 15.60 -4.93 8.47
N ASP A 287 15.58 -4.44 7.24
CA ASP A 287 14.66 -3.40 6.82
C ASP A 287 13.24 -3.95 6.61
N TYR A 288 12.32 -3.08 6.19
CA TYR A 288 10.94 -3.47 5.91
C TYR A 288 10.81 -4.57 4.82
N ASN A 289 11.72 -4.59 3.83
CA ASN A 289 11.71 -5.60 2.77
C ASN A 289 12.37 -6.92 3.21
N GLY A 290 12.91 -6.98 4.43
CA GLY A 290 13.65 -8.11 4.94
C GLY A 290 15.12 -8.13 4.54
N ASP A 291 15.63 -7.06 3.93
CA ASP A 291 17.05 -6.93 3.59
C ASP A 291 17.84 -6.48 4.82
N ASP A 292 19.03 -7.05 5.02
CA ASP A 292 19.91 -6.63 6.11
C ASP A 292 20.23 -5.13 6.01
N VAL A 293 20.11 -4.40 7.12
CA VAL A 293 20.64 -3.02 7.30
C VAL A 293 22.16 -3.11 7.49
N SER A 294 22.83 -3.64 6.47
CA SER A 294 24.27 -3.72 6.34
C SER A 294 24.67 -3.61 4.87
N ASN A 295 25.60 -2.70 4.56
CA ASN A 295 26.09 -2.54 3.20
C ASN A 295 27.38 -1.70 3.18
N TYR A 296 27.95 -1.51 1.99
CA TYR A 296 28.94 -0.50 1.73
C TYR A 296 28.27 0.87 1.55
N LEU A 297 28.79 1.89 2.24
CA LEU A 297 28.21 3.24 2.32
C LEU A 297 27.92 3.83 0.93
N HIS A 298 28.86 3.71 -0.01
CA HIS A 298 28.79 4.41 -1.29
C HIS A 298 27.98 3.69 -2.37
N ILE A 299 27.50 2.47 -2.12
CA ILE A 299 26.70 1.72 -3.10
C ILE A 299 25.33 1.32 -2.55
N SER A 300 25.06 1.55 -1.26
CA SER A 300 23.78 1.23 -0.63
C SER A 300 22.62 1.92 -1.36
N GLY A 301 21.63 1.14 -1.77
CA GLY A 301 20.45 1.62 -2.50
C GLY A 301 20.71 2.20 -3.91
N GLN A 302 21.90 1.99 -4.49
CA GLN A 302 22.25 2.57 -5.80
C GLN A 302 22.30 1.55 -6.93
N THR A 303 21.78 1.95 -8.09
CA THR A 303 22.10 1.31 -9.38
C THR A 303 23.42 1.87 -9.92
N PRO A 304 24.31 1.03 -10.49
CA PRO A 304 25.53 1.51 -11.13
C PRO A 304 25.22 2.52 -12.24
N GLN A 305 26.05 3.56 -12.35
CA GLN A 305 26.04 4.49 -13.48
C GLN A 305 26.49 3.80 -14.77
N THR A 306 27.42 2.86 -14.61
CA THR A 306 27.86 1.95 -15.65
C THR A 306 28.45 0.71 -14.98
N SER A 307 28.40 -0.41 -15.69
CA SER A 307 29.03 -1.66 -15.28
C SER A 307 29.51 -2.38 -16.52
N GLN A 308 30.69 -2.97 -16.45
CA GLN A 308 31.22 -3.78 -17.53
C GLN A 308 31.68 -5.15 -17.03
N THR A 309 31.34 -6.18 -17.80
CA THR A 309 31.76 -7.56 -17.56
C THR A 309 33.01 -7.85 -18.39
N THR A 310 34.09 -8.27 -17.74
CA THR A 310 35.30 -8.72 -18.43
C THR A 310 35.96 -7.63 -19.31
N ASP A 311 35.94 -6.37 -18.84
CA ASP A 311 36.35 -5.20 -19.63
C ASP A 311 37.22 -4.19 -18.84
N GLY A 312 38.18 -4.67 -18.06
CA GLY A 312 39.11 -3.78 -17.38
C GLY A 312 40.49 -4.41 -17.32
N ALA A 313 41.49 -3.79 -17.91
CA ALA A 313 42.89 -4.19 -17.74
C ALA A 313 43.53 -3.26 -16.71
N ILE A 314 43.94 -3.82 -15.57
CA ILE A 314 44.70 -3.11 -14.55
C ILE A 314 46.19 -3.28 -14.83
N THR A 315 46.92 -2.17 -14.82
CA THR A 315 48.39 -2.19 -14.82
C THR A 315 48.86 -2.31 -13.37
N ALA A 316 49.70 -3.30 -13.07
CA ALA A 316 50.22 -3.50 -11.72
C ALA A 316 50.95 -2.25 -11.20
N ALA A 317 50.81 -1.99 -9.89
CA ALA A 317 51.43 -0.85 -9.22
C ALA A 317 51.13 0.51 -9.91
N SER A 318 49.94 0.62 -10.51
CA SER A 318 49.45 1.81 -11.19
C SER A 318 48.09 2.22 -10.64
N SER A 319 47.67 3.45 -10.91
CA SER A 319 46.35 3.97 -10.57
C SER A 319 45.35 3.86 -11.73
N VAL A 320 45.71 3.17 -12.82
CA VAL A 320 44.93 3.20 -14.07
C VAL A 320 44.33 1.84 -14.39
N LEU A 321 43.00 1.84 -14.52
CA LEU A 321 42.23 0.79 -15.16
C LEU A 321 41.94 1.20 -16.60
N THR A 322 42.22 0.32 -17.56
CA THR A 322 41.92 0.54 -18.98
C THR A 322 40.69 -0.27 -19.39
N SER A 323 39.65 0.39 -19.89
CA SER A 323 38.50 -0.27 -20.52
C SER A 323 38.84 -0.60 -21.98
N THR A 324 38.65 -1.85 -22.35
CA THR A 324 38.93 -2.37 -23.71
C THR A 324 37.78 -2.02 -24.65
N ALA A 325 36.54 -1.97 -24.15
CA ALA A 325 35.36 -1.51 -24.88
C ALA A 325 35.46 -0.02 -25.24
N GLY A 326 36.05 0.79 -24.35
CA GLY A 326 36.18 2.23 -24.52
C GLY A 326 34.82 2.94 -24.50
N GLY A 327 34.75 4.10 -25.17
CA GLY A 327 33.51 4.87 -25.31
C GLY A 327 33.00 5.50 -24.02
N LEU A 328 33.82 5.55 -22.97
CA LEU A 328 33.47 6.21 -21.72
C LEU A 328 33.37 7.73 -21.96
N THR A 329 32.37 8.39 -21.41
CA THR A 329 32.27 9.84 -21.51
C THR A 329 33.39 10.49 -20.67
N PRO A 330 34.31 11.26 -21.27
CA PRO A 330 35.42 11.86 -20.53
C PRO A 330 34.92 12.71 -19.35
N SER A 331 35.63 12.63 -18.22
CA SER A 331 35.34 13.34 -16.97
C SER A 331 34.00 13.01 -16.28
N ALA A 332 33.14 12.17 -16.85
CA ALA A 332 31.82 11.85 -16.27
C ALA A 332 31.87 11.06 -14.95
N PHE A 333 33.03 10.47 -14.60
CA PHE A 333 33.20 9.64 -13.42
C PHE A 333 34.08 10.27 -12.34
N ILE A 334 34.57 11.49 -12.53
CA ILE A 334 35.38 12.18 -11.51
C ILE A 334 34.56 12.35 -10.22
N GLY A 335 35.15 11.97 -9.08
CA GLY A 335 34.50 12.04 -7.77
C GLY A 335 33.50 10.91 -7.49
N LYS A 336 33.35 9.94 -8.41
CA LYS A 336 32.55 8.73 -8.24
C LYS A 336 33.38 7.60 -7.61
N VAL A 337 32.72 6.48 -7.31
CA VAL A 337 33.35 5.29 -6.73
C VAL A 337 33.43 4.19 -7.78
N LEU A 338 34.62 3.68 -8.02
CA LEU A 338 34.88 2.46 -8.77
C LEU A 338 34.77 1.27 -7.82
N ARG A 339 33.99 0.26 -8.19
CA ARG A 339 33.95 -1.05 -7.53
C ARG A 339 34.47 -2.10 -8.50
N ILE A 340 35.46 -2.87 -8.07
CA ILE A 340 35.93 -4.06 -8.79
C ILE A 340 35.30 -5.29 -8.13
N THR A 341 34.57 -6.07 -8.92
CA THR A 341 33.76 -7.21 -8.44
C THR A 341 34.29 -8.58 -8.86
N ALA A 342 35.19 -8.63 -9.86
CA ALA A 342 35.89 -9.85 -10.24
C ALA A 342 37.31 -9.54 -10.71
N GLY A 343 38.21 -10.49 -10.51
CA GLY A 343 39.65 -10.33 -10.64
C GLY A 343 40.32 -10.35 -9.26
N ASN A 344 41.59 -9.95 -9.21
CA ASN A 344 42.40 -10.05 -8.00
C ASN A 344 42.39 -8.75 -7.20
N ASN A 345 42.19 -7.60 -7.85
CA ASN A 345 42.07 -6.28 -7.20
C ASN A 345 40.62 -6.01 -6.76
N LEU A 346 40.01 -6.93 -6.02
CA LEU A 346 38.65 -6.71 -5.49
C LEU A 346 38.67 -5.56 -4.49
N GLY A 347 37.85 -4.54 -4.71
CA GLY A 347 37.91 -3.36 -3.86
C GLY A 347 37.07 -2.20 -4.35
N PHE A 348 37.16 -1.10 -3.61
CA PHE A 348 36.50 0.16 -3.88
C PHE A 348 37.53 1.28 -3.92
N TYR A 349 37.38 2.19 -4.87
CA TYR A 349 38.34 3.26 -5.10
C TYR A 349 37.61 4.54 -5.51
N PHE A 350 38.07 5.70 -5.05
CA PHE A 350 37.59 6.96 -5.60
C PHE A 350 38.22 7.22 -6.96
N ILE A 351 37.46 7.82 -7.88
CA ILE A 351 37.93 8.13 -9.23
C ILE A 351 38.41 9.58 -9.29
N THR A 352 39.66 9.78 -9.70
CA THR A 352 40.29 11.10 -9.82
C THR A 352 40.21 11.65 -11.24
N ALA A 353 40.23 10.77 -12.24
CA ALA A 353 40.10 11.13 -13.66
C ALA A 353 39.49 9.98 -14.47
N ASN A 354 38.84 10.30 -15.58
CA ASN A 354 38.53 9.29 -16.60
C ASN A 354 38.59 9.88 -18.02
N THR A 355 39.09 9.10 -18.95
CA THR A 355 39.09 9.39 -20.40
C THR A 355 38.09 8.48 -21.12
N ALA A 356 38.15 8.44 -22.46
CA ALA A 356 37.35 7.51 -23.24
C ALA A 356 37.70 6.03 -23.02
N ASN A 357 38.91 5.73 -22.52
CA ASN A 357 39.42 4.37 -22.40
C ASN A 357 40.03 4.07 -21.03
N THR A 358 40.17 5.05 -20.15
CA THR A 358 40.83 4.85 -18.86
C THR A 358 40.03 5.44 -17.72
N ILE A 359 40.13 4.80 -16.56
CA ILE A 359 39.68 5.28 -15.26
C ILE A 359 40.91 5.33 -14.36
N THR A 360 41.19 6.50 -13.81
CA THR A 360 42.26 6.72 -12.85
C THR A 360 41.67 6.82 -11.45
N ILE A 361 42.19 6.02 -10.53
CA ILE A 361 41.77 6.00 -9.12
C ILE A 361 42.61 6.92 -8.24
N ASP A 362 42.11 7.24 -7.06
CA ASP A 362 42.89 7.70 -5.93
C ASP A 362 43.50 6.48 -5.24
N GLY A 363 44.81 6.49 -5.00
CA GLY A 363 45.58 5.32 -4.57
C GLY A 363 46.18 4.52 -5.72
N VAL A 364 46.59 3.28 -5.43
CA VAL A 364 47.35 2.42 -6.36
C VAL A 364 46.77 1.00 -6.32
N PHE A 365 46.65 0.35 -7.47
CA PHE A 365 46.33 -1.07 -7.53
C PHE A 365 47.53 -1.91 -7.06
N GLU A 366 47.25 -3.01 -6.36
CA GLU A 366 48.27 -3.83 -5.73
C GLU A 366 49.20 -4.47 -6.77
N ALA A 367 50.50 -4.50 -6.44
CA ALA A 367 51.56 -4.91 -7.38
C ALA A 367 51.59 -6.42 -7.65
N THR A 368 51.04 -7.23 -6.73
CA THR A 368 51.03 -8.70 -6.82
C THR A 368 50.06 -9.26 -7.86
N ASP A 369 49.28 -8.41 -8.52
CA ASP A 369 48.15 -8.81 -9.38
C ASP A 369 48.28 -8.36 -10.84
N ALA A 370 49.47 -8.53 -11.42
CA ALA A 370 49.77 -8.10 -12.78
C ALA A 370 48.89 -8.79 -13.85
N SER A 371 48.37 -7.99 -14.78
CA SER A 371 47.61 -8.39 -15.98
C SER A 371 46.32 -9.15 -15.69
N ASN A 372 45.39 -8.49 -15.00
CA ASN A 372 44.06 -9.03 -14.76
C ASN A 372 43.00 -8.33 -15.60
N THR A 373 42.16 -9.11 -16.28
CA THR A 373 40.89 -8.64 -16.82
C THR A 373 39.86 -8.64 -15.69
N VAL A 374 39.42 -7.45 -15.29
CA VAL A 374 38.49 -7.26 -14.17
C VAL A 374 37.06 -6.99 -14.65
N THR A 375 36.11 -7.33 -13.79
CA THR A 375 34.73 -6.83 -13.87
C THR A 375 34.59 -5.65 -12.92
N TRP A 376 34.00 -4.56 -13.39
CA TRP A 376 33.92 -3.32 -12.63
C TRP A 376 32.61 -2.58 -12.86
N ALA A 377 32.27 -1.74 -11.90
CA ALA A 377 31.10 -0.87 -11.93
C ALA A 377 31.42 0.49 -11.29
N VAL A 378 30.74 1.54 -11.73
CA VAL A 378 30.89 2.90 -11.19
C VAL A 378 29.60 3.35 -10.54
N TYR A 379 29.70 3.88 -9.33
CA TYR A 379 28.58 4.35 -8.50
C TYR A 379 28.80 5.80 -8.10
N ASN A 380 27.73 6.52 -7.77
CA ASN A 380 27.90 7.88 -7.25
C ASN A 380 28.46 7.82 -5.83
N LYS A 381 29.40 8.71 -5.51
CA LYS A 381 29.86 8.86 -4.13
C LYS A 381 28.69 9.36 -3.28
N ASN A 382 28.41 8.65 -2.19
CA ASN A 382 27.54 9.16 -1.13
C ASN A 382 28.22 10.37 -0.45
N ALA A 383 27.91 11.57 -0.94
CA ALA A 383 28.55 12.81 -0.52
C ALA A 383 28.11 13.29 0.88
N ASN A 384 26.98 12.80 1.38
CA ASN A 384 26.44 13.18 2.69
C ASN A 384 26.83 12.20 3.79
N GLY A 385 27.36 11.02 3.45
CA GLY A 385 27.63 9.96 4.41
C GLY A 385 26.36 9.41 5.07
N GLN A 386 25.23 9.50 4.37
CA GLN A 386 23.91 9.19 4.93
C GLN A 386 23.30 7.95 4.27
N VAL A 387 22.69 7.08 5.07
CA VAL A 387 21.96 5.91 4.61
C VAL A 387 20.61 5.86 5.30
N SER A 388 19.53 5.82 4.53
CA SER A 388 18.17 5.62 5.05
C SER A 388 17.91 4.14 5.29
N TYR A 389 17.13 3.83 6.32
CA TYR A 389 16.60 2.50 6.58
C TYR A 389 15.16 2.59 7.08
N THR A 390 14.41 1.51 6.94
CA THR A 390 13.08 1.32 7.51
C THR A 390 13.10 0.14 8.49
N PHE A 391 12.12 0.05 9.36
CA PHE A 391 11.99 -1.04 10.32
C PHE A 391 10.52 -1.37 10.57
N ASP A 392 10.15 -2.64 10.43
CA ASP A 392 8.81 -3.17 10.72
C ASP A 392 8.72 -3.66 12.17
N TYR A 393 7.91 -2.98 12.98
CA TYR A 393 7.66 -3.36 14.38
C TYR A 393 6.78 -4.59 14.55
N ASP A 394 5.88 -4.84 13.62
CA ASP A 394 4.85 -5.85 13.80
C ASP A 394 5.35 -7.25 13.46
N ASN A 395 6.45 -7.33 12.69
CA ASN A 395 7.14 -8.58 12.39
C ASN A 395 8.31 -8.88 13.34
N ALA A 396 8.26 -8.41 14.60
CA ALA A 396 9.31 -8.64 15.60
C ALA A 396 9.63 -10.13 15.82
N ALA A 397 8.67 -11.04 15.65
CA ALA A 397 8.92 -12.47 15.74
C ALA A 397 9.83 -13.01 14.60
N SER A 398 9.75 -12.45 13.40
CA SER A 398 10.65 -12.84 12.31
C SER A 398 11.96 -12.05 12.35
N ASN A 399 11.89 -10.76 12.67
CA ASN A 399 13.03 -9.84 12.58
C ASN A 399 13.94 -9.93 13.83
N ARG A 400 13.35 -10.00 15.02
CA ARG A 400 14.06 -10.03 16.32
C ARG A 400 13.97 -11.37 17.02
N GLY A 401 13.02 -12.23 16.64
CA GLY A 401 12.71 -13.52 17.26
C GLY A 401 12.28 -13.46 18.73
N ASP A 402 11.91 -12.26 19.22
CA ASP A 402 11.41 -12.04 20.58
C ASP A 402 9.92 -11.72 20.66
N GLY A 403 9.22 -11.56 19.51
CA GLY A 403 7.78 -11.31 19.46
C GLY A 403 7.33 -10.01 20.14
N LEU A 404 8.28 -9.12 20.47
CA LEU A 404 8.02 -7.85 21.16
C LEU A 404 7.61 -6.78 20.15
N SER A 405 6.43 -6.95 19.55
CA SER A 405 5.86 -5.95 18.65
C SER A 405 5.64 -4.63 19.38
N SER A 406 5.88 -3.51 18.68
CA SER A 406 5.64 -2.15 19.20
C SER A 406 6.45 -1.77 20.45
N VAL A 407 7.56 -2.47 20.72
CA VAL A 407 8.54 -2.10 21.75
C VAL A 407 9.82 -1.62 21.07
N ASP A 408 10.33 -0.47 21.51
CA ASP A 408 11.60 0.09 21.04
C ASP A 408 12.68 -0.99 20.93
N ALA A 409 13.32 -1.05 19.75
CA ALA A 409 14.39 -2.00 19.50
C ALA A 409 15.72 -1.34 19.86
N GLY A 410 16.42 -1.89 20.85
CA GLY A 410 17.79 -1.50 21.13
C GLY A 410 18.71 -1.95 19.99
N ILE A 411 19.59 -1.05 19.55
CA ILE A 411 20.52 -1.32 18.45
C ILE A 411 21.95 -0.88 18.77
N THR A 412 22.89 -1.45 18.03
CA THR A 412 24.26 -0.96 17.90
C THR A 412 24.63 -0.89 16.43
N LEU A 413 24.95 0.30 15.95
CA LEU A 413 25.53 0.52 14.64
C LEU A 413 27.06 0.39 14.72
N VAL A 414 27.62 -0.42 13.85
CA VAL A 414 29.07 -0.56 13.65
C VAL A 414 29.39 -0.12 12.23
N ALA A 415 30.34 0.80 12.08
CA ALA A 415 30.84 1.21 10.77
C ALA A 415 32.37 1.15 10.75
N LEU A 416 32.92 0.62 9.66
CA LEU A 416 34.35 0.37 9.45
C LEU A 416 34.78 0.94 8.10
N GLY A 417 35.77 1.82 8.11
CA GLY A 417 36.55 2.19 6.93
C GLY A 417 37.62 1.13 6.72
N LEU A 418 37.51 0.37 5.63
CA LEU A 418 38.37 -0.79 5.38
C LEU A 418 39.74 -0.42 4.81
N ASP A 419 39.89 0.81 4.30
CA ASP A 419 41.15 1.32 3.76
C ASP A 419 41.85 2.23 4.79
N GLY A 420 41.09 3.13 5.43
CA GLY A 420 41.59 4.04 6.46
C GLY A 420 41.73 3.41 7.86
N ALA A 421 41.32 2.15 8.03
CA ALA A 421 41.29 1.42 9.30
C ALA A 421 40.59 2.16 10.46
N GLN A 422 39.53 2.90 10.13
CA GLN A 422 38.75 3.66 11.12
C GLN A 422 37.48 2.91 11.50
N TYR A 423 37.04 3.08 12.74
CA TYR A 423 35.80 2.48 13.20
C TYR A 423 34.97 3.42 14.06
N VAL A 424 33.66 3.27 13.97
CA VAL A 424 32.68 3.91 14.85
C VAL A 424 31.71 2.83 15.33
N ILE A 425 31.40 2.86 16.61
CA ILE A 425 30.35 2.05 17.23
C ILE A 425 29.42 3.00 17.97
N GLN A 426 28.13 2.95 17.67
CA GLN A 426 27.13 3.83 18.26
C GLN A 426 25.93 3.00 18.71
N ALA A 427 25.56 3.14 19.98
CA ALA A 427 24.32 2.58 20.50
C ALA A 427 23.15 3.53 20.20
N GLY A 428 21.96 2.95 20.03
CA GLY A 428 20.73 3.69 19.83
C GLY A 428 19.50 2.85 20.10
N THR A 429 18.35 3.44 19.87
CA THR A 429 17.04 2.80 19.89
C THR A 429 16.30 3.19 18.62
N ILE A 430 15.71 2.21 17.95
CA ILE A 430 14.68 2.49 16.97
C ILE A 430 13.41 2.71 17.78
N GLY A 431 12.79 3.88 17.62
CA GLY A 431 11.55 4.27 18.30
C GLY A 431 10.31 3.94 17.46
N GLY A 432 9.26 3.46 18.12
CA GLY A 432 7.95 3.18 17.54
C GLY A 432 7.12 4.42 17.29
#